data_AF-A0A7C3T915-F1
#
_entry.id   AF-A0A7C3T915-F1
#
_cell.length_a   1.000
_cell.length_b   1.000
_cell.length_c   1.000
_cell.angle_alpha   90.00
_cell.angle_beta   90.00
_cell.angle_gamma   90.00
#
_symmetry.space_group_name_H-M   'P 1'
#
loop_
_entity.id
_entity.type
_entity.pdbx_description
1 polymer ?
#
loop_
_entity_poly.entity_id
_entity_poly.type
_entity_poly.pdbx_seq_one_letter_code
_entity_poly.pdbx_strand_id
1 'polypeptide(L)'
;MPEAPTRLEVFDNPRPGRDYMIRHVCPEFTSVCPITGLPDFGTITIEYVPDRLCVELKSLKYYLFRFRQQGIFYEAVVNQILDDLVEVVRPRRMVVTGEFNVRGGIRSTVTAEYRAEGAAE
;
A
#
# COMPACT_ATOMS: atom_id res chain seq x y z
N MET A 1 9.67 13.69 -20.03
CA MET A 1 8.73 13.43 -18.91
C MET A 1 9.52 13.66 -17.63
N PRO A 2 9.04 14.44 -16.65
CA PRO A 2 9.76 14.57 -15.38
C PRO A 2 9.80 13.19 -14.73
N GLU A 3 10.98 12.80 -14.26
CA GLU A 3 11.23 11.49 -13.66
C GLU A 3 10.25 11.28 -12.49
N ALA A 4 9.47 10.20 -12.54
CA ALA A 4 8.57 9.86 -11.45
C ALA A 4 9.42 9.62 -10.19
N PRO A 5 9.09 10.23 -9.03
CA PRO A 5 9.81 9.96 -7.80
C PRO A 5 9.73 8.46 -7.52
N THR A 6 10.90 7.82 -7.51
CA THR A 6 11.05 6.37 -7.26
C THR A 6 10.93 6.01 -5.78
N ARG A 7 10.79 7.01 -4.90
CA ARG A 7 10.80 6.89 -3.45
C ARG A 7 9.51 7.46 -2.86
N LEU A 8 9.00 6.79 -1.83
CA LEU A 8 7.91 7.28 -1.00
C LEU A 8 8.37 8.53 -0.23
N GLU A 9 7.54 9.57 -0.26
CA GLU A 9 7.76 10.81 0.46
C GLU A 9 6.78 10.92 1.64
N VAL A 10 7.17 11.69 2.65
CA VAL A 10 6.40 11.87 3.89
C VAL A 10 6.33 13.35 4.27
N PHE A 11 5.32 13.68 5.07
CA PHE A 11 5.19 14.98 5.71
C PHE A 11 4.81 14.82 7.18
N ASP A 12 5.01 15.88 7.97
CA ASP A 12 4.71 15.86 9.40
C ASP A 12 3.20 15.65 9.67
N ASN A 13 2.90 14.78 10.63
CA ASN A 13 1.55 14.61 11.15
C ASN A 13 1.08 15.95 11.76
N PRO A 14 -0.03 16.56 11.28
CA PRO A 14 -0.52 17.84 11.79
C PRO A 14 -1.16 17.75 13.19
N ARG A 15 -1.45 16.54 13.67
CA ARG A 15 -2.14 16.24 14.94
C ARG A 15 -1.54 15.00 15.63
N PRO A 16 -0.23 15.00 16.01
CA PRO A 16 0.43 13.83 16.60
C PRO A 16 -0.07 13.50 18.01
N GLY A 17 -0.76 14.42 18.67
CA GLY A 17 -1.34 14.21 20.01
C GLY A 17 -2.67 13.47 20.03
N ARG A 18 -3.18 13.02 18.88
CA ARG A 18 -4.45 12.29 18.79
C ARG A 18 -4.33 11.18 17.75
N ASP A 19 -4.80 9.99 18.11
CA ASP A 19 -4.96 8.91 17.15
C ASP A 19 -6.13 9.19 16.20
N TYR A 20 -5.86 9.11 14.90
CA TYR A 20 -6.88 9.18 13.85
C TYR A 20 -6.52 8.19 12.74
N MET A 21 -7.54 7.66 12.06
CA MET A 21 -7.34 6.72 10.96
C MET A 21 -7.32 7.47 9.63
N ILE A 22 -6.30 7.21 8.82
CA ILE A 22 -6.24 7.62 7.42
C ILE A 22 -6.56 6.40 6.57
N ARG A 23 -7.50 6.55 5.62
CA ARG A 23 -7.83 5.52 4.63
C ARG A 23 -7.59 6.05 3.23
N HIS A 24 -6.74 5.37 2.47
CA HIS A 24 -6.52 5.62 1.05
C HIS A 24 -7.04 4.44 0.25
N VAL A 25 -7.92 4.72 -0.72
CA VAL A 25 -8.45 3.70 -1.64
C VAL A 25 -7.86 3.98 -3.02
N CYS A 26 -7.12 3.00 -3.54
CA CYS A 26 -6.39 3.08 -4.79
C CYS A 26 -6.98 2.08 -5.79
N PRO A 27 -8.06 2.45 -6.52
CA PRO A 27 -8.78 1.53 -7.41
C PRO A 27 -8.06 1.29 -8.75
N GLU A 28 -7.00 2.04 -9.05
CA GLU A 28 -6.25 1.96 -10.31
C GLU A 28 -5.02 1.04 -10.20
N PHE A 29 -4.95 0.17 -9.19
CA PHE A 29 -3.79 -0.71 -9.01
C PHE A 29 -3.75 -1.79 -10.09
N THR A 30 -2.57 -2.00 -10.66
CA THR A 30 -2.33 -3.05 -11.64
C THR A 30 -0.91 -3.60 -11.53
N SER A 31 -0.76 -4.88 -11.83
CA SER A 31 0.52 -5.59 -11.87
C SER A 31 0.52 -6.63 -12.99
N VAL A 32 1.59 -7.41 -13.14
CA VAL A 32 1.67 -8.49 -14.14
C VAL A 32 1.70 -9.84 -13.41
N CYS A 33 0.90 -10.79 -13.87
CA CYS A 33 0.97 -12.16 -13.37
C CYS A 33 2.31 -12.78 -13.78
N PRO A 34 3.15 -13.26 -12.84
CA PRO A 34 4.47 -13.80 -13.16
C PRO A 34 4.42 -15.08 -13.99
N ILE A 35 3.30 -15.80 -13.98
CA ILE A 35 3.13 -17.07 -14.70
C ILE A 35 2.62 -16.85 -16.13
N THR A 36 1.58 -16.02 -16.30
CA THR A 36 0.91 -15.88 -17.60
C THR A 36 1.32 -14.63 -18.38
N GLY A 37 2.01 -13.67 -17.73
CA GLY A 37 2.36 -12.38 -18.33
C GLY A 37 1.16 -11.45 -18.61
N LEU A 38 -0.05 -11.87 -18.24
CA LEU A 38 -1.25 -11.06 -18.40
C LEU A 38 -1.36 -10.04 -17.26
N PRO A 39 -1.92 -8.84 -17.52
CA PRO A 39 -2.12 -7.83 -16.49
C PRO A 39 -3.15 -8.29 -15.46
N ASP A 40 -2.86 -7.99 -14.21
CA ASP A 40 -3.79 -8.09 -13.09
C ASP A 40 -4.21 -6.71 -12.65
N PHE A 41 -5.47 -6.62 -12.22
CA PHE A 41 -6.11 -5.39 -11.76
C PHE A 41 -6.69 -5.64 -10.38
N GLY A 42 -6.70 -4.61 -9.55
CA GLY A 42 -7.30 -4.67 -8.24
C GLY A 42 -7.40 -3.31 -7.59
N THR A 43 -7.97 -3.31 -6.39
CA THR A 43 -8.04 -2.15 -5.51
C THR A 43 -7.11 -2.40 -4.33
N ILE A 44 -6.17 -1.48 -4.10
CA ILE A 44 -5.38 -1.46 -2.86
C ILE A 44 -6.03 -0.45 -1.91
N THR A 45 -6.37 -0.90 -0.71
CA THR A 45 -6.82 -0.06 0.40
C THR A 45 -5.73 -0.03 1.46
N ILE A 46 -5.26 1.16 1.83
CA ILE A 46 -4.27 1.39 2.88
C ILE A 46 -4.97 2.13 4.02
N GLU A 47 -4.99 1.52 5.20
CA GLU A 47 -5.58 2.07 6.42
C GLU A 47 -4.51 2.16 7.49
N TYR A 48 -4.22 3.34 8.03
CA TYR A 48 -3.19 3.49 9.06
C TYR A 48 -3.47 4.60 10.05
N VAL A 49 -2.93 4.43 11.26
CA VAL A 49 -2.84 5.49 12.26
C VAL A 49 -1.41 6.01 12.25
N PRO A 50 -1.17 7.26 11.79
CA PRO A 50 0.16 7.83 11.78
C PRO A 50 0.68 8.07 13.20
N ASP A 51 1.99 7.98 13.41
CA ASP A 51 2.63 8.53 14.60
C ASP A 51 3.09 9.98 14.34
N ARG A 52 4.30 10.16 13.82
CA ARG A 52 4.84 11.50 13.49
C ARG A 52 4.75 11.86 12.01
N LEU A 53 4.61 10.88 11.13
CA LEU A 53 4.67 11.07 9.69
C LEU A 53 3.42 10.55 9.01
N CYS A 54 3.05 11.21 7.91
CA CYS A 54 2.00 10.80 6.99
C CYS A 54 2.62 10.59 5.60
N VAL A 55 2.09 9.63 4.83
CA VAL A 55 2.54 9.40 3.44
C VAL A 55 2.00 10.51 2.52
N GLU A 56 2.85 11.01 1.62
CA GLU A 56 2.46 11.99 0.61
C GLU A 56 1.78 11.31 -0.59
N LEU A 57 0.61 11.81 -1.01
CA LEU A 57 -0.27 11.14 -1.97
C LEU A 57 0.31 11.01 -3.39
N LYS A 58 1.05 12.01 -3.87
CA LYS A 58 1.67 11.98 -5.21
C LYS A 58 2.75 10.89 -5.26
N SER A 59 3.61 10.81 -4.26
CA SER A 59 4.65 9.80 -4.14
C SER A 59 4.04 8.40 -3.99
N LEU A 60 2.97 8.25 -3.21
CA LEU A 60 2.22 6.99 -3.08
C LEU A 60 1.66 6.53 -4.43
N LYS A 61 1.07 7.44 -5.21
CA LYS A 61 0.57 7.14 -6.55
C LYS A 61 1.69 6.62 -7.46
N TYR A 62 2.83 7.31 -7.49
CA TYR A 62 3.97 6.88 -8.33
C TYR A 62 4.60 5.57 -7.86
N TYR A 63 4.66 5.36 -6.54
CA TYR A 63 5.05 4.09 -5.96
C TYR A 63 4.15 2.94 -6.45
N LEU A 64 2.83 3.07 -6.36
CA LEU A 64 1.90 2.04 -6.83
C LEU A 64 2.00 1.81 -8.35
N PHE A 65 2.26 2.85 -9.13
CA PHE A 65 2.43 2.74 -10.58
C PHE A 65 3.65 1.91 -11.00
N ARG A 66 4.64 1.74 -10.12
CA ARG A 66 5.83 0.93 -10.42
C ARG A 66 5.49 -0.56 -10.62
N PHE A 67 4.43 -1.03 -9.98
CA PHE A 67 4.01 -2.43 -10.04
C PHE A 67 3.38 -2.79 -11.39
N ARG A 68 2.96 -1.81 -12.20
CA ARG A 68 2.23 -2.01 -13.46
C ARG A 68 2.89 -2.97 -14.45
N GLN A 69 4.21 -3.02 -14.46
CA GLN A 69 4.99 -3.91 -15.34
C GLN A 69 5.76 -4.98 -14.55
N GLN A 70 5.52 -5.08 -13.25
CA GLN A 70 6.23 -6.01 -12.37
C GLN A 70 5.48 -7.33 -12.29
N GLY A 71 6.19 -8.42 -12.57
CA GLY A 71 5.72 -9.78 -12.33
C GLY A 71 5.70 -10.10 -10.84
N ILE A 72 4.53 -10.12 -10.20
CA ILE A 72 4.43 -10.31 -8.75
C ILE A 72 3.14 -11.02 -8.35
N PHE A 73 3.21 -11.86 -7.31
CA PHE A 73 2.02 -12.50 -6.72
C PHE A 73 1.24 -11.52 -5.84
N TYR A 74 -0.06 -11.76 -5.69
CA TYR A 74 -0.96 -10.90 -4.89
C TYR A 74 -0.51 -10.79 -3.44
N GLU A 75 -0.08 -11.91 -2.87
CA GLU A 75 0.43 -12.02 -1.51
C GLU A 75 1.72 -11.22 -1.34
N ALA A 76 2.64 -11.37 -2.29
CA ALA A 76 3.92 -10.68 -2.27
C ALA A 76 3.73 -9.15 -2.40
N VAL A 77 2.87 -8.69 -3.30
CA VAL A 77 2.68 -7.25 -3.52
C VAL A 77 2.01 -6.57 -2.33
N VAL A 78 1.02 -7.22 -1.70
CA VAL A 78 0.36 -6.65 -0.52
C VAL A 78 1.32 -6.56 0.68
N ASN A 79 2.14 -7.59 0.91
CA ASN A 79 3.15 -7.55 1.97
C ASN A 79 4.25 -6.53 1.68
N GLN A 80 4.76 -6.45 0.44
CA GLN A 80 5.76 -5.46 0.06
C GLN A 80 5.25 -4.02 0.24
N ILE A 81 3.99 -3.75 -0.12
CA ILE A 81 3.37 -2.43 0.09
C ILE A 81 3.33 -2.09 1.57
N LEU A 82 2.95 -3.05 2.43
CA LEU A 82 2.94 -2.85 3.87
C LEU A 82 4.35 -2.55 4.40
N ASP A 83 5.34 -3.38 4.06
CA ASP A 83 6.72 -3.25 4.55
C ASP A 83 7.34 -1.89 4.16
N ASP A 84 7.23 -1.51 2.89
CA ASP A 84 7.77 -0.24 2.37
C ASP A 84 7.11 0.98 3.04
N LEU A 85 5.79 0.92 3.28
CA LEU A 85 5.07 2.00 3.96
C LEU A 85 5.40 2.06 5.45
N VAL A 86 5.54 0.91 6.12
CA VAL A 86 5.91 0.86 7.54
C VAL A 86 7.32 1.42 7.75
N GLU A 87 8.27 1.09 6.88
CA GLU A 87 9.65 1.60 6.97
C GLU A 87 9.69 3.15 6.91
N VAL A 88 8.90 3.72 6.02
CA VAL A 88 8.92 5.16 5.70
C VAL A 88 8.02 5.98 6.64
N VAL A 89 6.80 5.51 6.92
CA VAL A 89 5.78 6.23 7.70
C VAL A 89 5.93 5.97 9.20
N ARG A 90 6.44 4.79 9.59
CA ARG A 90 6.52 4.32 10.99
C ARG A 90 5.20 4.53 11.74
N PRO A 91 4.09 3.96 11.22
CA PRO A 91 2.77 4.15 11.79
C PRO A 91 2.63 3.43 13.14
N ARG A 92 1.60 3.77 13.92
CA ARG A 92 1.23 3.02 15.13
C ARG A 92 0.61 1.67 14.78
N ARG A 93 -0.26 1.70 13.77
CA ARG A 93 -0.84 0.51 13.13
C ARG A 93 -1.10 0.80 11.66
N MET A 94 -1.00 -0.23 10.83
CA MET A 94 -1.31 -0.15 9.41
C MET A 94 -1.89 -1.47 8.92
N VAL A 95 -2.85 -1.38 8.03
CA VAL A 95 -3.48 -2.49 7.33
C VAL A 95 -3.46 -2.18 5.85
N VAL A 96 -2.99 -3.12 5.04
CA VAL A 96 -3.06 -3.05 3.58
C VAL A 96 -3.92 -4.20 3.11
N THR A 97 -4.99 -3.87 2.38
CA THR A 97 -5.90 -4.84 1.77
C THR A 97 -5.84 -4.71 0.26
N GLY A 98 -5.49 -5.80 -0.42
CA GLY A 98 -5.57 -5.92 -1.88
C GLY A 98 -6.76 -6.76 -2.30
N GLU A 99 -7.71 -6.14 -3.00
CA GLU A 99 -8.86 -6.80 -3.62
C GLU A 99 -8.61 -6.97 -5.11
N PHE A 100 -8.28 -8.19 -5.55
CA PHE A 100 -7.91 -8.47 -6.94
C PHE A 100 -9.12 -8.93 -7.77
N ASN A 101 -9.11 -8.59 -9.05
CA ASN A 101 -10.17 -8.98 -9.98
C ASN A 101 -10.20 -10.50 -10.22
N VAL A 102 -11.33 -10.98 -10.73
CA VAL A 102 -11.59 -12.40 -10.92
C VAL A 102 -10.62 -13.00 -11.95
N ARG A 103 -9.92 -14.07 -11.55
CA ARG A 103 -9.14 -14.94 -12.44
C ARG A 103 -9.58 -16.39 -12.28
N GLY A 104 -9.85 -17.07 -13.39
CA GLY A 104 -10.32 -18.46 -13.37
C GLY A 104 -11.62 -18.65 -12.57
N GLY A 105 -12.48 -17.63 -12.50
CA GLY A 105 -13.71 -17.64 -11.70
C GLY A 105 -13.50 -17.36 -10.20
N ILE A 106 -12.27 -17.10 -9.75
CA ILE A 106 -11.93 -16.87 -8.34
C ILE A 106 -11.55 -15.41 -8.13
N ARG A 107 -12.16 -14.78 -7.12
CA ARG A 107 -11.74 -13.48 -6.58
C ARG A 107 -10.84 -13.71 -5.38
N SER A 108 -9.74 -12.98 -5.29
CA SER A 108 -8.81 -13.06 -4.16
C SER A 108 -8.74 -11.73 -3.42
N THR A 109 -8.84 -11.80 -2.10
CA THR A 109 -8.57 -10.67 -1.21
C THR A 109 -7.43 -11.05 -0.29
N VAL A 110 -6.39 -10.23 -0.25
CA VAL A 110 -5.23 -10.41 0.62
C VAL A 110 -5.17 -9.24 1.58
N THR A 111 -5.01 -9.51 2.87
CA THR A 111 -4.84 -8.48 3.89
C THR A 111 -3.56 -8.75 4.66
N ALA A 112 -2.74 -7.71 4.84
CA ALA A 112 -1.56 -7.73 5.69
C ALA A 112 -1.67 -6.60 6.73
N GLU A 113 -1.19 -6.86 7.94
CA GLU A 113 -1.33 -5.96 9.09
C GLU A 113 -0.01 -5.76 9.81
N TYR A 114 0.23 -4.53 10.27
CA TYR A 114 1.34 -4.15 11.13
C TYR A 114 0.80 -3.43 12.37
N ARG A 115 1.39 -3.75 13.52
CA ARG A 115 1.18 -3.04 14.80
C ARG A 115 2.53 -2.80 15.44
N ALA A 116 2.80 -1.56 15.84
CA ALA A 116 4.03 -1.25 16.55
C ALA A 116 4.02 -1.90 17.94
N GLU A 117 5.13 -2.52 18.34
CA GLU A 117 5.29 -3.07 19.69
C GLU A 117 5.15 -1.94 20.73
N GLY A 118 4.12 -2.03 21.58
CA GLY A 118 3.80 -1.01 22.59
C GLY A 118 2.68 -0.03 22.22
N ALA A 119 2.05 -0.17 21.05
CA ALA A 119 0.75 0.46 20.80
C ALA A 119 -0.32 -0.26 21.65
N ALA A 120 -0.68 0.32 22.79
CA ALA A 120 -1.62 -0.25 23.74
C ALA A 120 -2.96 -0.66 23.09
N GLU A 121 -3.52 -1.78 23.57
CA GLU A 121 -4.88 -2.25 23.28
C GLU A 121 -5.96 -1.22 23.61
#